data_AF-A0A933S9K7-F1
#
_entry.id   AF-A0A933S9K7-F1
#
_cell.length_a   1.000
_cell.length_b   1.000
_cell.length_c   1.000
_cell.angle_alpha   90.00
_cell.angle_beta   90.00
_cell.angle_gamma   90.00
#
_symmetry.space_group_name_H-M   'P 1'
#
loop_
_entity.id
_entity.type
_entity.pdbx_description
1 polymer ?
#
loop_
_entity_poly.entity_id
_entity_poly.type
_entity_poly.pdbx_seq_one_letter_code
_entity_poly.pdbx_strand_id
1 'polypeptide(L)'
;MSNLYSNSIFWVETDKIKPNPFQPRRDFDEDRLRDLADSIKQYGVLQPLTVSRVEVEKDGGGLMTEYELIAGERRLRAAKIAGVSQVPVIIRTGDTSLMKLELAIIENLQREDLNAVDRARAFLRLVSEFKFTHNEIAKKMGRSREYVSNSLRILSLPEEILNAL
;
A
#
# COMPACT_ATOMS: atom_id res chain seq x y z
N MET A 1 19.37 -5.41 -12.37
CA MET A 1 19.33 -4.01 -12.81
C MET A 1 18.06 -3.40 -12.23
N SER A 2 18.23 -2.48 -11.30
CA SER A 2 17.17 -1.78 -10.56
C SER A 2 16.20 -1.10 -11.53
N ASN A 3 14.90 -1.40 -11.42
CA ASN A 3 13.83 -0.79 -12.19
C ASN A 3 13.74 0.73 -11.91
N LEU A 4 14.61 1.52 -12.53
CA LEU A 4 14.56 2.99 -12.48
C LEU A 4 13.27 3.56 -13.09
N TYR A 5 12.50 2.76 -13.84
CA TYR A 5 11.17 3.13 -14.33
C TYR A 5 10.11 3.25 -13.22
N SER A 6 10.42 2.84 -11.97
CA SER A 6 9.49 2.86 -10.84
C SER A 6 9.17 4.26 -10.29
N ASN A 7 9.80 5.34 -10.77
CA ASN A 7 9.58 6.71 -10.28
C ASN A 7 9.00 7.67 -11.33
N SER A 8 8.66 7.18 -12.53
CA SER A 8 8.00 8.01 -13.54
C SER A 8 6.55 8.32 -13.13
N ILE A 9 6.18 9.60 -13.23
CA ILE A 9 4.81 10.06 -12.97
C ILE A 9 4.05 10.04 -14.31
N PHE A 10 2.94 9.32 -14.32
CA PHE A 10 2.01 9.23 -15.44
C PHE A 10 0.70 9.92 -15.07
N TRP A 11 0.01 10.48 -16.04
CA TRP A 11 -1.34 11.01 -15.86
C TRP A 11 -2.34 9.95 -16.27
N VAL A 12 -3.18 9.52 -15.32
CA VAL A 12 -4.16 8.45 -15.52
C VAL A 12 -5.56 8.96 -15.20
N GLU A 13 -6.53 8.57 -16.00
CA GLU A 13 -7.94 8.88 -15.79
C GLU A 13 -8.42 8.33 -14.45
N THR A 14 -9.11 9.17 -13.67
CA THR A 14 -9.62 8.81 -12.34
C THR A 14 -10.55 7.60 -12.37
N ASP A 15 -11.24 7.37 -13.49
CA ASP A 15 -12.22 6.30 -13.67
C ASP A 15 -11.57 4.94 -13.93
N LYS A 16 -10.34 4.93 -14.47
CA LYS A 16 -9.55 3.72 -14.68
C LYS A 16 -8.89 3.23 -13.39
N ILE A 17 -8.93 4.01 -12.30
CA ILE A 17 -8.34 3.67 -11.01
C ILE A 17 -9.41 3.08 -10.09
N LYS A 18 -9.25 1.79 -9.78
CA LYS A 18 -10.07 1.03 -8.85
C LYS A 18 -9.47 1.09 -7.43
N PRO A 19 -10.29 1.31 -6.39
CA PRO A 19 -9.80 1.26 -5.01
C PRO A 19 -9.39 -0.16 -4.60
N ASN A 20 -8.48 -0.27 -3.65
CA ASN A 20 -8.06 -1.56 -3.10
C ASN A 20 -9.19 -2.17 -2.23
N PRO A 21 -9.70 -3.38 -2.55
CA PRO A 21 -10.73 -4.03 -1.72
C PRO A 21 -10.23 -4.41 -0.32
N PHE A 22 -8.91 -4.52 -0.11
CA PHE A 22 -8.30 -4.88 1.17
C PHE A 22 -7.94 -3.69 2.06
N GLN A 23 -8.40 -2.48 1.74
CA GLN A 23 -8.05 -1.29 2.51
C GLN A 23 -8.70 -1.33 3.91
N PRO A 24 -7.93 -1.30 5.01
CA PRO A 24 -8.47 -1.44 6.37
C PRO A 24 -9.21 -0.20 6.86
N ARG A 25 -8.95 0.98 6.27
CA ARG A 25 -9.54 2.25 6.71
C ARG A 25 -10.87 2.50 6.00
N ARG A 26 -11.98 2.29 6.72
CA ARG A 26 -13.36 2.48 6.21
C ARG A 26 -13.99 3.82 6.62
N ASP A 27 -13.58 4.38 7.77
CA ASP A 27 -14.03 5.71 8.20
C ASP A 27 -13.17 6.82 7.60
N PHE A 28 -13.78 7.57 6.69
CA PHE A 28 -13.26 8.83 6.21
C PHE A 28 -14.19 9.95 6.66
N ASP A 29 -13.61 10.90 7.37
CA ASP A 29 -14.24 12.17 7.71
C ASP A 29 -14.55 12.93 6.41
N GLU A 30 -15.83 13.09 6.10
CA GLU A 30 -16.30 13.72 4.85
C GLU A 30 -15.90 15.19 4.74
N ASP A 31 -15.88 15.92 5.85
CA ASP A 31 -15.55 17.34 5.86
C ASP A 31 -14.08 17.53 5.48
N ARG A 32 -13.18 16.74 6.07
CA ARG A 32 -11.75 16.73 5.70
C ARG A 32 -11.48 16.23 4.28
N LEU A 33 -12.41 15.51 3.68
CA LEU A 33 -12.33 15.09 2.28
C LEU A 33 -12.71 16.23 1.33
N ARG A 34 -13.70 17.05 1.71
CA ARG A 34 -14.11 18.25 0.97
C ARG A 34 -13.02 19.31 0.97
N ASP A 35 -12.41 19.57 2.12
CA ASP A 35 -11.27 20.51 2.21
C ASP A 35 -10.13 20.10 1.27
N LEU A 36 -9.83 18.79 1.20
CA LEU A 36 -8.81 18.26 0.30
C LEU A 36 -9.26 18.37 -1.17
N ALA A 37 -10.53 18.18 -1.47
CA ALA A 37 -11.07 18.32 -2.83
C ALA A 37 -10.97 19.77 -3.32
N ASP A 38 -11.26 20.75 -2.46
CA ASP A 38 -11.11 22.17 -2.78
C ASP A 38 -9.64 22.55 -2.99
N SER A 39 -8.74 22.03 -2.16
CA SER A 39 -7.30 22.17 -2.37
C SER A 39 -6.85 21.56 -3.71
N ILE A 40 -7.39 20.40 -4.10
CA ILE A 40 -7.07 19.75 -5.38
C ILE A 40 -7.63 20.53 -6.56
N LYS A 41 -8.81 21.16 -6.45
CA LYS A 41 -9.32 22.06 -7.50
C LYS A 41 -8.38 23.24 -7.74
N GLN A 42 -7.82 23.81 -6.68
CA GLN A 42 -7.02 25.02 -6.77
C GLN A 42 -5.57 24.75 -7.22
N TYR A 43 -4.94 23.68 -6.71
CA TYR A 43 -3.51 23.42 -6.91
C TYR A 43 -3.20 22.13 -7.66
N GLY A 44 -4.23 21.34 -7.98
CA GLY A 44 -4.07 19.98 -8.48
C GLY A 44 -3.59 19.00 -7.41
N VAL A 45 -3.33 17.77 -7.83
CA VAL A 45 -2.81 16.73 -6.94
C VAL A 45 -1.29 16.85 -6.87
N LEU A 46 -0.78 17.44 -5.78
CA LEU A 46 0.65 17.70 -5.59
C LEU A 46 1.49 16.43 -5.40
N GLN A 47 0.92 15.41 -4.75
CA GLN A 47 1.59 14.13 -4.52
C GLN A 47 0.97 13.02 -5.37
N PRO A 48 1.76 12.32 -6.19
CA PRO A 48 1.23 11.28 -7.07
C PRO A 48 0.68 10.10 -6.27
N LEU A 49 -0.37 9.48 -6.79
CA LEU A 49 -0.93 8.24 -6.24
C LEU A 49 -0.05 7.07 -6.63
N THR A 50 -0.09 5.96 -5.90
CA THR A 50 0.61 4.74 -6.29
C THR A 50 -0.41 3.73 -6.75
N VAL A 51 -0.25 3.25 -7.99
CA VAL A 51 -1.16 2.28 -8.59
C VAL A 51 -0.37 1.10 -9.15
N SER A 52 -1.03 -0.02 -9.31
CA SER A 52 -0.54 -1.13 -10.11
C SER A 52 -1.37 -1.29 -11.36
N ARG A 53 -0.68 -1.55 -12.47
CA ARG A 53 -1.32 -1.84 -13.75
C ARG A 53 -1.86 -3.27 -13.76
N VAL A 54 -3.12 -3.44 -14.12
CA VAL A 54 -3.79 -4.73 -14.32
C VAL A 54 -4.33 -4.76 -15.74
N GLU A 55 -4.07 -5.84 -16.47
CA GLU A 55 -4.68 -6.07 -17.78
C GLU A 55 -5.88 -6.99 -17.59
N VAL A 56 -7.05 -6.52 -18.00
CA VAL A 56 -8.32 -7.22 -17.89
C VAL A 56 -8.81 -7.52 -19.29
N GLU A 57 -9.20 -8.77 -19.53
CA GLU A 57 -9.78 -9.18 -20.80
C GLU A 57 -11.26 -8.77 -20.84
N LYS A 58 -11.67 -8.05 -21.88
CA LYS A 58 -13.08 -7.71 -22.10
C LYS A 58 -13.83 -8.90 -22.69
N ASP A 59 -15.12 -8.98 -22.37
CA ASP A 59 -16.11 -9.84 -23.02
C ASP A 59 -16.24 -9.47 -24.51
N GLY A 60 -15.30 -9.96 -25.31
CA GLY A 60 -15.08 -9.55 -26.70
C GLY A 60 -13.62 -9.69 -27.19
N GLY A 61 -12.68 -10.15 -26.36
CA GLY A 61 -11.31 -10.49 -26.75
C GLY A 61 -10.33 -9.30 -26.81
N GLY A 62 -10.73 -8.13 -26.31
CA GLY A 62 -9.85 -6.97 -26.19
C GLY A 62 -9.19 -6.89 -24.82
N LEU A 63 -7.90 -6.55 -24.76
CA LEU A 63 -7.23 -6.23 -23.50
C LEU A 63 -7.56 -4.79 -23.09
N MET A 64 -8.08 -4.58 -21.88
CA MET A 64 -8.21 -3.26 -21.26
C MET A 64 -7.22 -3.11 -20.11
N THR A 65 -6.62 -1.94 -19.99
CA THR A 65 -5.73 -1.62 -18.88
C THR A 65 -6.50 -0.91 -17.79
N GLU A 66 -6.61 -1.55 -16.63
CA GLU A 66 -7.09 -0.96 -15.38
C GLU A 66 -5.93 -0.69 -14.42
N TYR A 67 -6.19 0.15 -13.43
CA TYR A 67 -5.22 0.48 -12.39
C TYR A 67 -5.81 0.18 -11.02
N GLU A 68 -5.15 -0.65 -10.25
CA GLU A 68 -5.50 -0.91 -8.86
C GLU A 68 -4.73 0.04 -7.95
N LEU A 69 -5.44 0.78 -7.10
CA LEU A 69 -4.82 1.71 -6.16
C LEU A 69 -4.06 0.93 -5.08
N ILE A 70 -2.79 1.27 -4.87
CA ILE A 70 -2.00 0.75 -3.75
C ILE A 70 -2.04 1.76 -2.60
N ALA A 71 -1.80 3.04 -2.90
CA ALA A 71 -1.72 4.10 -1.90
C ALA A 71 -2.31 5.42 -2.42
N GLY A 72 -2.97 6.16 -1.52
CA GLY A 72 -3.56 7.47 -1.84
C GLY A 72 -5.08 7.51 -1.92
N GLU A 73 -5.80 6.61 -1.24
CA GLU A 73 -7.28 6.51 -1.26
C GLU A 73 -7.98 7.86 -1.03
N ARG A 74 -7.54 8.63 -0.02
CA ARG A 74 -8.10 9.96 0.26
C ARG A 74 -7.92 10.94 -0.91
N ARG A 75 -6.77 10.88 -1.58
CA ARG A 75 -6.48 11.74 -2.74
C ARG A 75 -7.31 11.32 -3.94
N LEU A 76 -7.48 10.02 -4.19
CA LEU A 76 -8.36 9.53 -5.26
C LEU A 76 -9.81 9.98 -5.04
N ARG A 77 -10.33 9.81 -3.83
CA ARG A 77 -11.70 10.25 -3.48
C ARG A 77 -11.85 11.77 -3.61
N ALA A 78 -10.92 12.53 -3.04
CA ALA A 78 -10.95 13.98 -3.14
C ALA A 78 -10.83 14.47 -4.60
N ALA A 79 -10.00 13.81 -5.43
CA ALA A 79 -9.90 14.11 -6.87
C ALA A 79 -11.21 13.82 -7.63
N LYS A 80 -11.92 12.74 -7.28
CA LYS A 80 -13.24 12.43 -7.83
C LYS A 80 -14.28 13.48 -7.42
N ILE A 81 -14.30 13.89 -6.16
CA ILE A 81 -15.17 14.97 -5.65
C ILE A 81 -14.82 16.30 -6.33
N ALA A 82 -13.54 16.57 -6.56
CA ALA A 82 -13.04 17.75 -7.23
C ALA A 82 -13.40 17.81 -8.73
N GLY A 83 -13.81 16.68 -9.34
CA GLY A 83 -14.16 16.58 -10.74
C GLY A 83 -12.95 16.60 -11.69
N VAL A 84 -11.77 16.21 -11.21
CA VAL A 84 -10.55 16.19 -12.03
C VAL A 84 -10.53 14.94 -12.91
N SER A 85 -10.31 15.11 -14.21
CA SER A 85 -10.33 14.01 -15.19
C SER A 85 -9.12 13.08 -15.08
N GLN A 86 -7.95 13.61 -14.71
CA GLN A 86 -6.70 12.85 -14.62
C GLN A 86 -5.93 13.19 -13.35
N VAL A 87 -5.29 12.18 -12.78
CA VAL A 87 -4.44 12.34 -11.61
C VAL A 87 -3.03 11.83 -11.88
N PRO A 88 -2.00 12.45 -11.28
CA PRO A 88 -0.63 11.97 -11.37
C PRO A 88 -0.50 10.68 -10.56
N VAL A 89 0.03 9.65 -11.19
CA VAL A 89 0.22 8.33 -10.59
C VAL A 89 1.61 7.78 -10.91
N ILE A 90 2.14 7.02 -9.97
CA ILE A 90 3.31 6.18 -10.16
C ILE A 90 2.79 4.77 -10.41
N ILE A 91 3.08 4.24 -11.60
CA ILE A 91 2.68 2.89 -11.99
C ILE A 91 3.77 1.92 -11.53
N ARG A 92 3.38 0.96 -10.67
CA ARG A 92 4.21 -0.20 -10.35
C ARG A 92 3.79 -1.39 -11.21
N THR A 93 4.61 -1.68 -12.21
CA THR A 93 4.52 -2.85 -13.09
C THR A 93 5.52 -3.93 -12.64
N GLY A 94 5.08 -5.18 -12.64
CA GLY A 94 5.94 -6.34 -12.36
C GLY A 94 5.87 -6.89 -10.93
N ASP A 95 5.10 -6.26 -10.04
CA ASP A 95 4.86 -6.80 -8.72
C ASP A 95 3.65 -7.74 -8.81
N THR A 96 3.88 -9.06 -8.74
CA THR A 96 2.82 -10.05 -8.51
C THR A 96 1.95 -9.58 -7.33
N SER A 97 0.67 -9.98 -7.25
CA SER A 97 -0.18 -9.70 -6.07
C SER A 97 0.57 -9.93 -4.74
N LEU A 98 1.43 -10.95 -4.71
CA LEU A 98 2.42 -11.20 -3.67
C LEU A 98 3.32 -9.97 -3.41
N MET A 99 4.07 -9.48 -4.38
CA MET A 99 5.05 -8.40 -4.19
C MET A 99 4.40 -7.05 -3.82
N LYS A 100 3.15 -6.78 -4.24
CA LYS A 100 2.37 -5.65 -3.71
C LYS A 100 2.10 -5.81 -2.21
N LEU A 101 1.68 -7.01 -1.80
CA LEU A 101 1.43 -7.34 -0.41
C LEU A 101 2.71 -7.27 0.42
N GLU A 102 3.85 -7.67 -0.14
CA GLU A 102 5.17 -7.50 0.47
C GLU A 102 5.44 -6.02 0.78
N LEU A 103 5.31 -5.15 -0.23
CA LEU A 103 5.56 -3.72 -0.09
C LEU A 103 4.61 -3.06 0.91
N ALA A 104 3.33 -3.43 0.89
CA ALA A 104 2.34 -2.92 1.84
C ALA A 104 2.68 -3.33 3.29
N ILE A 105 3.12 -4.57 3.49
CA ILE A 105 3.54 -5.05 4.82
C ILE A 105 4.78 -4.29 5.29
N ILE A 106 5.78 -4.11 4.43
CA ILE A 106 7.03 -3.40 4.77
C ILE A 106 6.76 -1.93 5.09
N GLU A 107 5.97 -1.23 4.28
CA GLU A 107 5.61 0.18 4.50
C GLU A 107 4.86 0.35 5.83
N ASN A 108 3.88 -0.52 6.11
CA ASN A 108 3.16 -0.50 7.36
C ASN A 108 4.07 -0.78 8.57
N LEU A 109 5.08 -1.65 8.41
CA LEU A 109 6.08 -1.97 9.44
C LEU A 109 7.06 -0.82 9.73
N GLN A 110 7.28 0.06 8.77
CA GLN A 110 8.13 1.24 8.94
C GLN A 110 7.43 2.39 9.67
N ARG A 111 6.13 2.27 9.94
CA ARG A 111 5.40 3.26 10.72
C ARG A 111 5.77 3.17 12.20
N GLU A 112 5.92 4.32 12.84
CA GLU A 112 6.33 4.41 14.24
C GLU A 112 5.22 4.00 15.23
N ASP A 113 3.97 3.92 14.78
CA ASP A 113 2.77 3.67 15.59
C ASP A 113 2.40 2.17 15.75
N LEU A 114 3.22 1.24 15.24
CA LEU A 114 2.87 -0.18 15.24
C LEU A 114 3.17 -0.88 16.59
N ASN A 115 2.12 -1.46 17.20
CA ASN A 115 2.22 -2.34 18.38
C ASN A 115 3.21 -3.49 18.14
N ALA A 116 3.94 -3.90 19.19
CA ALA A 116 4.80 -5.07 19.23
C ALA A 116 4.15 -6.35 18.68
N VAL A 117 2.88 -6.61 18.98
CA VAL A 117 2.15 -7.81 18.51
C VAL A 117 1.88 -7.74 17.02
N ASP A 118 1.37 -6.60 16.53
CA ASP A 118 1.11 -6.42 15.10
C ASP A 118 2.39 -6.45 14.26
N ARG A 119 3.48 -5.92 14.82
CA ARG A 119 4.82 -6.03 14.24
C ARG A 119 5.26 -7.47 14.11
N ALA A 120 5.09 -8.25 15.17
CA ALA A 120 5.44 -9.66 15.18
C ALA A 120 4.60 -10.45 14.17
N ARG A 121 3.29 -10.17 14.07
CA ARG A 121 2.40 -10.76 13.05
C ARG A 121 2.84 -10.40 11.64
N ALA A 122 3.21 -9.15 11.40
CA ALA A 122 3.72 -8.70 10.11
C ALA A 122 5.03 -9.40 9.73
N PHE A 123 5.96 -9.58 10.67
CA PHE A 123 7.17 -10.38 10.45
C PHE A 123 6.83 -11.84 10.15
N LEU A 124 5.86 -12.43 10.85
CA LEU A 124 5.46 -13.82 10.62
C LEU A 124 4.95 -14.00 9.18
N ARG A 125 4.13 -13.07 8.69
CA ARG A 125 3.64 -13.09 7.30
C ARG A 125 4.77 -13.01 6.28
N LEU A 126 5.78 -12.15 6.51
CA LEU A 126 6.98 -12.07 5.68
C LEU A 126 7.77 -13.39 5.64
N VAL A 127 7.78 -14.16 6.74
CA VAL A 127 8.43 -15.48 6.76
C VAL A 127 7.55 -16.54 6.08
N SER A 128 6.25 -16.59 6.39
CA SER A 128 5.36 -17.67 5.95
C SER A 128 4.92 -17.54 4.50
N GLU A 129 4.49 -16.35 4.10
CA GLU A 129 3.92 -16.05 2.77
C GLU A 129 5.01 -15.72 1.75
N PHE A 130 6.08 -15.04 2.18
CA PHE A 130 7.16 -14.55 1.30
C PHE A 130 8.47 -15.33 1.41
N LYS A 131 8.54 -16.30 2.33
CA LYS A 131 9.73 -17.14 2.57
C LYS A 131 11.00 -16.34 2.88
N PHE A 132 10.87 -15.11 3.39
CA PHE A 132 12.04 -14.36 3.81
C PHE A 132 12.71 -14.97 5.03
N THR A 133 14.03 -14.95 5.00
CA THR A 133 14.85 -15.22 6.16
C THR A 133 14.80 -14.04 7.13
N HIS A 134 15.03 -14.30 8.42
CA HIS A 134 15.10 -13.23 9.41
C HIS A 134 16.18 -12.17 9.07
N ASN A 135 17.25 -12.58 8.38
CA ASN A 135 18.32 -11.69 7.92
C ASN A 135 17.85 -10.73 6.82
N GLU A 136 17.03 -11.19 5.88
CA GLU A 136 16.50 -10.35 4.81
C GLU A 136 15.51 -9.33 5.36
N ILE A 137 14.64 -9.75 6.28
CA ILE A 137 13.71 -8.85 6.98
C ILE A 137 14.50 -7.80 7.76
N ALA A 138 15.52 -8.22 8.52
CA ALA A 138 16.38 -7.32 9.29
C ALA A 138 17.06 -6.26 8.41
N LYS A 139 17.63 -6.67 7.27
CA LYS A 139 18.21 -5.74 6.28
C LYS A 139 17.19 -4.75 5.73
N LYS A 140 16.00 -5.22 5.33
CA LYS A 140 14.93 -4.35 4.79
C LYS A 140 14.39 -3.35 5.82
N MET A 141 14.42 -3.71 7.11
CA MET A 141 13.96 -2.87 8.21
C MET A 141 15.05 -1.98 8.83
N GLY A 142 16.32 -2.14 8.42
CA GLY A 142 17.45 -1.45 9.07
C GLY A 142 17.62 -1.87 10.55
N ARG A 143 17.32 -3.12 10.88
CA ARG A 143 17.39 -3.68 12.25
C ARG A 143 18.31 -4.90 12.30
N SER A 144 18.56 -5.41 13.51
CA SER A 144 19.32 -6.64 13.70
C SER A 144 18.47 -7.88 13.46
N ARG A 145 19.11 -9.00 13.13
CA ARG A 145 18.44 -10.31 13.00
C ARG A 145 17.79 -10.73 14.32
N GLU A 146 18.45 -10.42 15.43
CA GLU A 146 18.01 -10.70 16.80
C GLU A 146 16.71 -9.96 17.10
N TYR A 147 16.59 -8.70 16.65
CA TYR A 147 15.38 -7.91 16.79
C TYR A 147 14.17 -8.60 16.16
N VAL A 148 14.32 -9.10 14.92
CA VAL A 148 13.26 -9.84 14.20
C VAL A 148 12.92 -11.14 14.93
N SER A 149 13.92 -11.91 15.36
CA SER A 149 13.71 -13.17 16.08
C SER A 149 13.04 -12.99 17.45
N ASN A 150 13.42 -11.96 18.20
CA ASN A 150 12.81 -11.62 19.49
C ASN A 150 11.36 -11.20 19.30
N SER A 151 11.08 -10.39 18.27
CA SER A 151 9.71 -9.95 17.95
C SER A 151 8.82 -11.15 17.63
N LEU A 152 9.29 -12.09 16.80
CA LEU A 152 8.53 -13.31 16.48
C LEU A 152 8.24 -14.19 17.70
N ARG A 153 9.15 -14.23 18.69
CA ARG A 153 8.94 -14.98 19.94
C ARG A 153 7.77 -14.45 20.77
N ILE A 154 7.40 -13.17 20.62
CA ILE A 154 6.22 -12.61 21.31
C ILE A 154 4.96 -13.42 20.96
N LEU A 155 4.83 -13.88 19.71
CA LEU A 155 3.67 -14.68 19.27
C LEU A 155 3.57 -16.07 19.91
N SER A 156 4.59 -16.52 20.63
CA SER A 156 4.54 -17.76 21.40
C SER A 156 3.97 -17.59 22.81
N LEU A 157 3.71 -16.35 23.23
CA LEU A 157 3.11 -16.05 24.52
C LEU A 157 1.60 -16.41 24.53
N PRO A 158 1.03 -16.74 25.71
CA PRO A 158 -0.40 -16.92 25.87
C PRO A 158 -1.21 -15.70 25.40
N GLU A 159 -2.42 -15.96 24.88
CA GLU A 159 -3.28 -14.94 24.26
C GLU A 159 -3.63 -13.79 25.22
N GLU A 160 -3.78 -14.08 26.51
CA GLU A 160 -4.00 -13.09 27.56
C GLU A 160 -2.87 -12.05 27.66
N ILE A 161 -1.63 -12.49 27.45
CA ILE A 161 -0.45 -11.61 27.48
C ILE A 161 -0.34 -10.82 26.18
N LEU A 162 -0.67 -11.44 25.04
CA LEU A 162 -0.68 -10.78 23.73
C LEU A 162 -1.70 -9.64 23.66
N ASN A 163 -2.87 -9.80 24.27
CA ASN A 163 -3.90 -8.77 24.26
C ASN A 163 -3.59 -7.57 25.17
N ALA A 164 -2.62 -7.72 26.10
CA ALA A 164 -2.20 -6.67 27.02
C ALA A 164 -1.01 -5.82 26.51
N LEU A 165 -0.37 -6.25 25.41
CA LEU A 165 0.76 -5.58 24.75
C LEU A 165 0.28 -4.68 23.61
#